data_AF-D3R071-F1
#
_entry.id   AF-D3R071-F1
#
_cell.length_a   1.000
_cell.length_b   1.000
_cell.length_c   1.000
_cell.angle_alpha   90.00
_cell.angle_beta   90.00
_cell.angle_gamma   90.00
#
_symmetry.space_group_name_H-M   'P 1'
#
loop_
_entity.id
_entity.type
_entity.pdbx_description
1 polymer ?
#
loop_
_entity_poly.entity_id
_entity_poly.type
_entity_poly.pdbx_seq_one_letter_code
_entity_poly.pdbx_strand_id
1 'polypeptide(L)'
;MHKEKCLKSISLIQVIMGIIVAAMSFVLVPVCGPMPNGKYMSCHYTGILITVAGVVLIVLALINYLVKNGALNKVLAIVQIVVAALSYMIPSKIIPVAIGVGMNGKTRYIGLCMKPMQCWNSFHASSVCLLIVVILALIYLAVHFVMKKD
;
A
#
# COMPACT_ATOMS: atom_id res chain seq x y z
N MET A 1 4.61 -21.77 21.76
CA MET A 1 3.63 -20.70 22.12
C MET A 1 4.13 -19.28 21.86
N HIS A 2 5.38 -18.92 22.16
CA HIS A 2 5.90 -17.55 21.97
C HIS A 2 5.91 -17.09 20.49
N LYS A 3 6.33 -17.97 19.57
CA LYS A 3 6.38 -17.70 18.11
C LYS A 3 5.01 -17.31 17.54
N GLU A 4 3.97 -18.10 17.83
CA GLU A 4 2.63 -17.90 17.27
C GLU A 4 1.99 -16.60 17.79
N LYS A 5 2.20 -16.26 19.07
CA LYS A 5 1.77 -14.98 19.63
C LYS A 5 2.46 -13.80 18.93
N CYS A 6 3.77 -13.88 18.72
CA CYS A 6 4.54 -12.84 18.02
C CYS A 6 4.05 -12.63 16.58
N LEU A 7 3.88 -13.71 15.81
CA LEU A 7 3.38 -13.62 14.42
C LEU A 7 1.97 -13.03 14.34
N LYS A 8 1.09 -13.39 15.29
CA LYS A 8 -0.26 -12.81 15.39
C LYS A 8 -0.22 -11.32 15.72
N SER A 9 0.64 -10.90 16.65
CA SER A 9 0.82 -9.47 16.98
C SER A 9 1.31 -8.67 15.78
N ILE A 10 2.29 -9.19 15.02
CA ILE A 10 2.78 -8.53 13.80
C ILE A 10 1.66 -8.43 12.77
N SER A 11 0.90 -9.50 12.55
CA SER A 11 -0.24 -9.50 11.60
C SER A 11 -1.30 -8.47 12.00
N LEU A 12 -1.59 -8.33 13.30
CA LEU A 12 -2.52 -7.33 13.81
C LEU A 12 -2.04 -5.89 13.52
N ILE A 13 -0.75 -5.62 13.74
CA ILE A 13 -0.15 -4.32 13.43
C ILE A 13 -0.23 -4.04 11.91
N GLN A 14 -0.01 -5.06 11.08
CA GLN A 14 -0.16 -4.93 9.63
C GLN A 14 -1.60 -4.61 9.20
N VAL A 15 -2.61 -5.19 9.86
CA VAL A 15 -4.01 -4.84 9.63
C VAL A 15 -4.25 -3.36 9.93
N ILE A 16 -3.79 -2.87 11.09
CA ILE A 16 -3.93 -1.46 11.47
C ILE A 16 -3.23 -0.55 10.45
N MET A 17 -2.01 -0.91 10.04
CA MET A 17 -1.28 -0.14 9.05
C MET A 17 -1.98 -0.15 7.68
N GLY A 18 -2.56 -1.28 7.27
CA GLY A 18 -3.38 -1.38 6.06
C GLY A 18 -4.60 -0.45 6.09
N ILE A 19 -5.27 -0.33 7.25
CA ILE A 19 -6.39 0.60 7.47
C ILE A 19 -5.91 2.05 7.31
N ILE A 20 -4.79 2.39 7.94
CA ILE A 20 -4.20 3.73 7.83
C ILE A 20 -3.89 4.06 6.37
N VAL A 21 -3.21 3.16 5.65
CA VAL A 21 -2.89 3.31 4.22
C VAL A 21 -4.16 3.46 3.38
N ALA A 22 -5.19 2.66 3.64
CA ALA A 22 -6.46 2.74 2.89
C ALA A 22 -7.15 4.10 3.06
N ALA A 23 -7.12 4.64 4.29
CA ALA A 23 -7.74 5.92 4.64
C ALA A 23 -6.89 7.16 4.28
N MET A 24 -5.61 6.98 3.93
CA MET A 24 -4.69 8.10 3.72
C MET A 24 -5.20 9.09 2.67
N SER A 25 -5.44 8.62 1.44
CA SER A 25 -5.61 9.50 0.29
C SER A 25 -6.96 10.23 0.21
N PHE A 26 -7.95 9.84 1.00
CA PHE A 26 -9.30 10.44 0.97
C PHE A 26 -9.82 10.91 2.32
N VAL A 27 -9.24 10.47 3.44
CA VAL A 27 -9.72 10.84 4.79
C VAL A 27 -8.65 11.58 5.57
N LEU A 28 -7.44 11.03 5.70
CA LEU A 28 -6.41 11.59 6.58
C LEU A 28 -5.63 12.73 5.93
N VAL A 29 -5.14 12.51 4.71
CA VAL A 29 -4.35 13.48 3.95
C VAL A 29 -4.89 13.47 2.51
N PRO A 30 -5.98 14.20 2.26
CA PRO A 30 -6.69 14.10 1.00
C PRO A 30 -5.83 14.55 -0.19
N VAL A 31 -6.01 13.86 -1.32
CA VAL A 31 -5.48 14.27 -2.62
C VAL A 31 -6.30 15.44 -3.19
N CYS A 32 -5.83 16.03 -4.30
CA CYS A 32 -6.53 17.17 -4.91
C CYS A 32 -7.97 16.80 -5.31
N GLY A 33 -8.89 17.73 -5.06
CA GLY A 33 -10.32 17.60 -5.39
C GLY A 33 -10.62 17.61 -6.90
N PRO A 34 -11.90 17.44 -7.28
CA PRO A 34 -12.32 17.48 -8.66
C PRO A 34 -12.03 18.85 -9.29
N MET A 35 -11.71 18.84 -10.59
CA MET A 35 -11.51 20.07 -11.36
C MET A 35 -12.84 20.78 -11.64
N PRO A 36 -12.84 22.09 -11.95
CA PRO A 36 -14.05 22.84 -12.31
C PRO A 36 -14.81 22.28 -13.53
N ASN A 37 -14.14 21.53 -14.40
CA ASN A 37 -14.73 20.88 -15.57
C ASN A 37 -15.30 19.47 -15.26
N GLY A 38 -15.43 19.11 -13.99
CA GLY A 38 -15.95 17.82 -13.53
C GLY A 38 -14.99 16.63 -13.71
N LYS A 39 -13.76 16.85 -14.23
CA LYS A 39 -12.76 15.79 -14.41
C LYS A 39 -11.86 15.66 -13.18
N TYR A 40 -11.22 14.51 -13.04
CA TYR A 40 -10.24 14.26 -11.98
C TYR A 40 -8.80 14.44 -12.45
N MET A 41 -7.94 14.89 -11.51
CA MET A 41 -6.49 14.94 -11.68
C MET A 41 -5.87 13.54 -11.63
N SER A 42 -4.65 13.36 -12.16
CA SER A 42 -3.90 12.09 -12.04
C SER A 42 -3.71 11.65 -10.59
N CYS A 43 -3.59 12.58 -9.64
CA CYS A 43 -3.45 12.26 -8.21
C CYS A 43 -4.70 11.62 -7.60
N HIS A 44 -5.87 11.79 -8.20
CA HIS A 44 -7.09 11.12 -7.76
C HIS A 44 -6.98 9.60 -7.99
N TYR A 45 -6.52 9.19 -9.17
CA TYR A 45 -6.28 7.79 -9.50
C TYR A 45 -5.14 7.18 -8.69
N THR A 46 -4.12 7.98 -8.37
CA THR A 46 -3.11 7.61 -7.37
C THR A 46 -3.75 7.33 -6.02
N GLY A 47 -4.64 8.20 -5.55
CA GLY A 47 -5.36 8.00 -4.29
C GLY A 47 -6.19 6.72 -4.28
N ILE A 48 -6.92 6.44 -5.37
CA ILE A 48 -7.67 5.17 -5.54
C ILE A 48 -6.71 3.98 -5.47
N LEU A 49 -5.58 4.03 -6.16
CA LEU A 49 -4.60 2.95 -6.17
C LEU A 49 -4.06 2.66 -4.76
N ILE A 50 -3.70 3.70 -4.02
CA ILE A 50 -3.22 3.57 -2.62
C ILE A 50 -4.33 3.00 -1.72
N THR A 51 -5.56 3.46 -1.87
CA THR A 51 -6.70 2.94 -1.09
C THR A 51 -6.94 1.46 -1.38
N VAL A 52 -6.97 1.06 -2.66
CA VAL A 52 -7.13 -0.33 -3.07
C VAL A 52 -5.97 -1.19 -2.55
N ALA A 53 -4.74 -0.70 -2.63
CA ALA A 53 -3.58 -1.40 -2.07
C ALA A 53 -3.70 -1.58 -0.55
N GLY A 54 -4.15 -0.56 0.18
CA GLY A 54 -4.43 -0.66 1.61
C GLY A 54 -5.47 -1.74 1.94
N VAL A 55 -6.56 -1.80 1.17
CA VAL A 55 -7.58 -2.85 1.32
C VAL A 55 -7.01 -4.24 1.05
N VAL A 56 -6.21 -4.41 0.00
CA VAL A 56 -5.54 -5.68 -0.28
C VAL A 56 -4.62 -6.09 0.87
N LEU A 57 -3.82 -5.16 1.40
CA LEU A 57 -2.93 -5.41 2.54
C LEU A 57 -3.71 -5.86 3.79
N ILE A 58 -4.86 -5.25 4.08
CA ILE A 58 -5.75 -5.66 5.18
C ILE A 58 -6.18 -7.11 5.00
N VAL A 59 -6.69 -7.46 3.81
CA VAL A 59 -7.15 -8.83 3.53
C VAL A 59 -6.03 -9.84 3.68
N LEU A 60 -4.85 -9.56 3.12
CA LEU A 60 -3.68 -10.45 3.26
C LEU A 60 -3.24 -10.61 4.72
N ALA A 61 -3.25 -9.53 5.50
CA ALA A 61 -2.88 -9.55 6.92
C ALA A 61 -3.90 -10.31 7.78
N LEU A 62 -5.20 -10.19 7.47
CA LEU A 62 -6.27 -10.96 8.12
C LEU A 62 -6.14 -12.46 7.82
N ILE A 63 -5.84 -12.84 6.58
CA ILE A 63 -5.61 -14.25 6.24
C ILE A 63 -4.40 -14.79 7.01
N ASN A 64 -3.30 -14.02 7.09
CA ASN A 64 -2.12 -14.38 7.90
C ASN A 64 -2.43 -14.54 9.40
N TYR A 65 -3.40 -13.79 9.91
CA TYR A 65 -3.83 -13.86 11.31
C TYR A 65 -4.69 -15.10 11.60
N LEU A 66 -5.60 -15.46 10.68
CA LEU A 66 -6.57 -16.54 10.86
C LEU A 66 -6.02 -17.92 10.48
N VAL A 67 -5.18 -17.98 9.43
CA VAL A 67 -4.69 -19.24 8.87
C VAL A 67 -3.39 -19.68 9.55
N LYS A 68 -3.34 -20.95 9.97
CA LYS A 68 -2.17 -21.56 10.66
C LYS A 68 -1.17 -22.23 9.71
N ASN A 69 -1.35 -22.09 8.40
CA ASN A 69 -0.50 -22.74 7.39
C ASN A 69 0.79 -21.93 7.16
N GLY A 70 1.90 -22.36 7.78
CA GLY A 70 3.18 -21.62 7.70
C GLY A 70 3.75 -21.46 6.28
N ALA A 71 3.47 -22.36 5.35
CA ALA A 71 3.88 -22.20 3.94
C ALA A 71 3.09 -21.08 3.25
N LEU A 72 1.78 -21.07 3.42
CA LEU A 72 0.88 -20.05 2.87
C LEU A 72 1.21 -18.68 3.46
N ASN A 73 1.41 -18.59 4.78
CA ASN A 73 1.68 -17.31 5.44
C ASN A 73 3.00 -16.66 4.96
N LYS A 74 4.02 -17.47 4.62
CA LYS A 74 5.25 -16.98 4.00
C LYS A 74 4.99 -16.37 2.63
N VAL A 75 4.21 -17.06 1.78
CA VAL A 75 3.85 -16.55 0.45
C VAL A 75 3.06 -15.25 0.59
N LEU A 76 2.09 -15.19 1.50
CA LEU A 76 1.31 -13.97 1.73
C LEU A 76 2.18 -12.79 2.18
N ALA A 77 3.15 -13.02 3.07
CA ALA A 77 4.08 -11.97 3.48
C ALA A 77 4.93 -11.44 2.31
N ILE A 78 5.36 -12.31 1.38
CA ILE A 78 6.05 -11.89 0.15
C ILE A 78 5.11 -11.06 -0.74
N VAL A 79 3.86 -11.50 -0.92
CA VAL A 79 2.87 -10.76 -1.71
C VAL A 79 2.62 -9.37 -1.12
N GLN A 80 2.53 -9.23 0.20
CA GLN A 80 2.39 -7.92 0.85
C GLN A 80 3.56 -6.96 0.50
N ILE A 81 4.79 -7.46 0.49
CA ILE A 81 5.97 -6.67 0.11
C ILE A 81 5.85 -6.20 -1.34
N VAL A 82 5.46 -7.10 -2.25
CA VAL A 82 5.28 -6.78 -3.68
C VAL A 82 4.18 -5.73 -3.87
N VAL A 83 3.03 -5.89 -3.20
CA VAL A 83 1.92 -4.92 -3.28
C VAL A 83 2.37 -3.54 -2.76
N ALA A 84 3.07 -3.49 -1.64
CA ALA A 84 3.57 -2.25 -1.07
C ALA A 84 4.61 -1.57 -2.00
N ALA A 85 5.51 -2.34 -2.60
CA ALA A 85 6.50 -1.84 -3.55
C ALA A 85 5.84 -1.26 -4.82
N LEU A 86 4.88 -1.99 -5.43
CA LEU A 86 4.14 -1.51 -6.59
C LEU A 86 3.36 -0.22 -6.29
N SER A 87 2.76 -0.14 -5.11
CA SER A 87 2.01 1.04 -4.65
C SER A 87 2.88 2.28 -4.51
N TYR A 88 4.19 2.10 -4.27
CA TYR A 88 5.17 3.19 -4.28
C TYR A 88 5.71 3.50 -5.68
N MET A 89 6.03 2.47 -6.47
CA MET A 89 6.67 2.61 -7.78
C MET A 89 5.75 3.25 -8.84
N ILE A 90 4.46 2.92 -8.82
CA ILE A 90 3.49 3.41 -9.81
C ILE A 90 3.32 4.94 -9.71
N PRO A 91 3.02 5.54 -8.54
CA PRO A 91 2.86 6.99 -8.45
C PRO A 91 4.17 7.76 -8.61
N SER A 92 5.30 7.12 -8.31
CA SER A 92 6.65 7.64 -8.55
C SER A 92 7.05 7.64 -10.03
N LYS A 93 6.19 7.13 -10.93
CA LYS A 93 6.41 7.00 -12.38
C LYS A 93 7.60 6.10 -12.77
N ILE A 94 8.08 5.27 -11.84
CA ILE A 94 9.06 4.22 -12.16
C ILE A 94 8.39 3.18 -13.06
N ILE A 95 7.14 2.83 -12.74
CA ILE A 95 6.27 1.99 -13.56
C ILE A 95 5.13 2.86 -14.08
N PRO A 96 5.17 3.34 -15.33
CA PRO A 96 4.13 4.21 -15.87
C PRO A 96 2.87 3.38 -16.19
N VAL A 97 1.79 3.64 -15.45
CA VAL A 97 0.48 3.04 -15.70
C VAL A 97 -0.43 4.08 -16.35
N ALA A 98 -0.88 3.81 -17.57
CA ALA A 98 -1.76 4.70 -18.32
C ALA A 98 -3.21 4.63 -17.82
N ILE A 99 -3.85 5.78 -17.67
CA ILE A 99 -5.27 5.91 -17.23
C ILE A 99 -6.18 6.30 -18.41
N GLY A 100 -5.59 6.76 -19.52
CA GLY A 100 -6.34 7.15 -20.72
C GLY A 100 -5.64 8.25 -21.50
N VAL A 101 -6.32 8.78 -22.51
CA VAL A 101 -5.79 9.83 -23.38
C VAL A 101 -6.39 11.18 -22.98
N GLY A 102 -5.54 12.18 -22.76
CA GLY A 102 -5.97 13.55 -22.52
C GLY A 102 -6.51 14.20 -23.79
N MET A 103 -7.21 15.32 -23.65
CA MET A 103 -7.77 16.08 -24.78
C MET A 103 -6.71 16.53 -25.81
N ASN A 104 -5.44 16.60 -25.40
CA ASN A 104 -4.32 16.98 -26.27
C ASN A 104 -3.70 15.77 -27.00
N GLY A 105 -4.37 14.62 -27.03
CA GLY A 105 -3.85 13.36 -27.62
C GLY A 105 -2.73 12.69 -26.81
N LYS A 106 -2.29 13.29 -25.69
CA LYS A 106 -1.24 12.73 -24.82
C LYS A 106 -1.80 11.74 -23.80
N THR A 107 -1.15 10.59 -23.67
CA THR A 107 -1.47 9.58 -22.64
C THR A 107 -1.27 10.17 -21.24
N ARG A 108 -2.26 10.00 -20.38
CA ARG A 108 -2.21 10.35 -18.97
C ARG A 108 -1.80 9.13 -18.16
N TYR A 109 -0.92 9.34 -17.21
CA TYR A 109 -0.43 8.30 -16.30
C TYR A 109 -0.89 8.56 -14.87
N ILE A 110 -0.97 7.49 -14.08
CA ILE A 110 -1.05 7.57 -12.61
C ILE A 110 0.18 8.32 -12.11
N GLY A 111 -0.03 9.19 -11.13
CA GLY A 111 1.07 9.96 -10.55
C GLY A 111 0.60 11.21 -9.82
N LEU A 112 1.59 12.04 -9.50
CA LEU A 112 1.41 13.26 -8.73
C LEU A 112 1.27 14.48 -9.64
N CYS A 113 0.61 15.50 -9.13
CA CYS A 113 0.54 16.81 -9.77
C CYS A 113 1.86 17.59 -9.60
N MET A 114 2.00 18.72 -10.29
CA MET A 114 3.18 19.58 -10.18
C MET A 114 3.38 20.09 -8.75
N LYS A 115 4.64 20.26 -8.33
CA LYS A 115 4.97 20.88 -7.03
C LYS A 115 4.76 22.40 -7.11
N PRO A 116 4.28 23.06 -6.04
CA PRO A 116 3.78 22.50 -4.79
C PRO A 116 2.25 22.27 -4.84
N MET A 117 1.80 21.04 -4.62
CA MET A 117 0.38 20.71 -4.47
C MET A 117 0.16 19.74 -3.31
N GLN A 118 -1.03 19.77 -2.70
CA GLN A 118 -1.41 18.98 -1.53
C GLN A 118 -1.20 17.46 -1.72
N CYS A 119 -1.30 16.96 -2.96
CA CYS A 119 -1.07 15.55 -3.29
C CYS A 119 0.35 15.05 -2.91
N TRP A 120 1.34 15.93 -2.80
CA TRP A 120 2.70 15.56 -2.39
C TRP A 120 2.76 15.13 -0.92
N ASN A 121 2.03 15.83 -0.04
CA ASN A 121 1.99 15.47 1.38
C ASN A 121 1.26 14.13 1.56
N SER A 122 0.16 13.91 0.83
CA SER A 122 -0.57 12.63 0.84
C SER A 122 0.31 11.46 0.40
N PHE A 123 1.07 11.65 -0.69
CA PHE A 123 1.96 10.62 -1.19
C PHE A 123 3.15 10.35 -0.27
N HIS A 124 3.77 11.40 0.28
CA HIS A 124 4.84 11.23 1.26
C HIS A 124 4.36 10.47 2.48
N ALA A 125 3.22 10.85 3.07
CA ALA A 125 2.64 10.13 4.21
C ALA A 125 2.37 8.65 3.87
N SER A 126 1.72 8.39 2.73
CA SER A 126 1.42 7.02 2.28
C SER A 126 2.69 6.20 2.04
N SER A 127 3.73 6.80 1.46
CA SER A 127 5.01 6.13 1.18
C SER A 127 5.73 5.70 2.45
N VAL A 128 5.68 6.53 3.50
CA VAL A 128 6.28 6.20 4.81
C VAL A 128 5.52 5.03 5.44
N CYS A 129 4.18 5.05 5.40
CA CYS A 129 3.38 3.92 5.90
C CYS A 129 3.66 2.62 5.13
N LEU A 130 3.77 2.68 3.80
CA LEU A 130 4.11 1.51 2.97
C LEU A 130 5.49 0.95 3.31
N LEU A 131 6.50 1.80 3.57
CA LEU A 131 7.81 1.35 4.04
C LEU A 131 7.73 0.62 5.38
N ILE A 132 6.92 1.12 6.33
CA ILE A 132 6.70 0.45 7.61
C ILE A 132 6.04 -0.93 7.39
N VAL A 133 5.06 -1.04 6.49
CA VAL A 133 4.45 -2.34 6.13
C VAL A 133 5.50 -3.32 5.63
N VAL A 134 6.39 -2.88 4.73
CA VAL A 134 7.48 -3.72 4.19
C VAL A 134 8.41 -4.18 5.31
N ILE A 135 8.84 -3.28 6.20
CA ILE A 135 9.69 -3.63 7.34
C ILE A 135 9.01 -4.67 8.24
N LEU A 136 7.72 -4.49 8.55
CA LEU A 136 6.96 -5.45 9.35
C LEU A 136 6.83 -6.81 8.65
N ALA A 137 6.62 -6.84 7.33
CA ALA A 137 6.55 -8.08 6.56
C ALA A 137 7.90 -8.81 6.52
N LEU A 138 9.01 -8.07 6.44
CA LEU A 138 10.36 -8.64 6.55
C LEU A 138 10.62 -9.21 7.94
N ILE A 139 10.23 -8.51 9.01
CA ILE A 139 10.32 -9.02 10.39
C ILE A 139 9.46 -10.29 10.53
N TYR A 140 8.25 -10.30 9.98
CA TYR A 140 7.39 -11.49 9.98
C TYR A 140 8.08 -12.70 9.35
N LEU A 141 8.69 -12.51 8.17
CA LEU A 141 9.47 -13.55 7.49
C LEU A 141 10.69 -13.98 8.33
N ALA A 142 11.45 -13.03 8.88
CA ALA A 142 12.61 -13.31 9.72
C ALA A 142 12.22 -14.15 10.94
N VAL A 143 11.16 -13.79 11.67
CA VAL A 143 10.64 -14.60 12.79
C VAL A 143 10.20 -15.98 12.33
N HIS A 144 9.62 -16.09 11.13
CA HIS A 144 9.22 -17.37 10.57
C HIS A 144 10.43 -18.28 10.27
N PHE A 145 11.54 -17.72 9.75
CA PHE A 145 12.77 -18.44 9.40
C PHE A 145 13.70 -18.70 10.60
N VAL A 146 13.95 -17.71 11.45
CA VAL A 146 14.87 -17.80 12.61
C VAL A 146 14.32 -18.72 13.68
N MET A 147 13.02 -18.64 13.98
CA MET A 147 12.40 -19.53 14.96
C MET A 147 11.98 -20.86 14.32
N LYS A 148 12.75 -21.38 13.36
CA LYS A 148 12.50 -22.73 12.82
C LYS A 148 12.62 -23.71 13.99
N LYS A 149 11.56 -24.51 14.13
CA LYS A 149 11.37 -25.53 15.15
C LYS A 149 12.46 -26.59 14.92
N ASP A 150 13.33 -26.79 15.91
CA ASP A 150 14.04 -28.06 16.10
C ASP A 150 13.03 -29.21 16.14
#